data_AF-A0A956S9T9-F1
#
_entry.id   AF-A0A956S9T9-F1
#
_cell.length_a   1.000
_cell.length_b   1.000
_cell.length_c   1.000
_cell.angle_alpha   90.00
_cell.angle_beta   90.00
_cell.angle_gamma   90.00
#
_symmetry.space_group_name_H-M   'P 1'
#
loop_
_entity.id
_entity.type
_entity.pdbx_description
1 polymer ?
#
loop_
_entity_poly.entity_id
_entity_poly.type
_entity_poly.pdbx_seq_one_letter_code
_entity_poly.pdbx_strand_id
1 'polypeptide(L)'
;MGSLIVVDVESDGQLISTNSLVCFGAVFLNDKLDNTFYGQTAPISKNYDKEALAISGFTREEHERFPLPETTMKEFHTWLKQFKNPVLISDNNGYDASWINYYLL
;
A
#
# COMPACT_ATOMS: atom_id res chain seq x y z
N MET A 1 18.94 -6.88 -14.67
CA MET A 1 18.00 -7.29 -13.61
C MET A 1 16.95 -6.19 -13.45
N GLY A 2 15.71 -6.54 -13.08
CA GLY A 2 14.71 -5.55 -12.70
C GLY A 2 15.08 -4.88 -11.37
N SER A 3 14.46 -3.74 -11.08
CA SER A 3 14.63 -3.06 -9.79
C SER A 3 13.73 -3.74 -8.76
N LEU A 4 14.26 -4.08 -7.59
CA LEU A 4 13.46 -4.73 -6.55
C LEU A 4 12.86 -3.67 -5.63
N ILE A 5 11.55 -3.73 -5.43
CA ILE A 5 10.79 -2.82 -4.58
C ILE A 5 10.21 -3.64 -3.44
N VAL A 6 10.71 -3.42 -2.22
CA VAL A 6 10.14 -4.04 -1.02
C VAL A 6 8.85 -3.29 -0.68
N VAL A 7 7.75 -4.01 -0.53
CA VAL A 7 6.44 -3.41 -0.21
C VAL A 7 5.83 -4.09 1.00
N ASP A 8 5.22 -3.29 1.88
CA ASP A 8 4.51 -3.73 3.07
C ASP A 8 3.17 -2.99 3.15
N VAL A 9 2.09 -3.73 3.42
CA VAL A 9 0.71 -3.23 3.35
C VAL A 9 0.00 -3.38 4.70
N GLU A 10 -0.67 -2.30 5.09
CA GLU A 10 -1.63 -2.28 6.17
C GLU A 10 -3.06 -2.12 5.62
N SER A 11 -4.00 -2.90 6.14
CA SER A 11 -5.40 -2.86 5.72
C SER A 11 -6.36 -2.87 6.91
N ASP A 12 -7.58 -2.37 6.71
CA ASP A 12 -8.61 -2.32 7.76
C ASP A 12 -9.36 -3.67 7.91
N GLY A 13 -8.74 -4.76 7.46
CA GLY A 13 -9.22 -6.14 7.54
C GLY A 13 -8.73 -6.97 6.34
N GLN A 14 -8.82 -8.30 6.43
CA GLN A 14 -8.07 -9.19 5.53
C GLN A 14 -8.74 -9.45 4.17
N LEU A 15 -10.00 -9.05 3.97
CA LEU A 15 -10.78 -9.44 2.79
C LEU A 15 -10.77 -8.31 1.74
N ILE A 16 -10.01 -8.48 0.68
CA ILE A 16 -10.02 -7.58 -0.48
C ILE A 16 -11.44 -7.41 -1.02
N SER A 17 -11.79 -6.20 -1.48
CA SER A 17 -13.12 -5.72 -1.90
C SER A 17 -14.16 -5.53 -0.79
N THR A 18 -13.97 -6.17 0.37
CA THR A 18 -14.83 -5.94 1.56
C THR A 18 -14.19 -4.92 2.48
N ASN A 19 -12.90 -5.08 2.75
CA ASN A 19 -12.03 -4.19 3.50
C ASN A 19 -11.24 -3.26 2.55
N SER A 20 -10.52 -2.32 3.14
CA SER A 20 -9.76 -1.30 2.44
C SER A 20 -8.27 -1.37 2.78
N LEU A 21 -7.44 -1.03 1.79
CA LEU A 21 -6.05 -0.68 2.02
C LEU A 21 -6.03 0.61 2.86
N VAL A 22 -5.24 0.63 3.94
CA VAL A 22 -5.09 1.79 4.82
C VAL A 22 -3.87 2.59 4.41
N CYS A 23 -2.70 1.94 4.44
CA CYS A 23 -1.44 2.52 4.00
C CYS A 23 -0.47 1.44 3.54
N PHE A 24 0.58 1.85 2.85
CA PHE A 24 1.67 0.96 2.46
C PHE A 24 3.00 1.70 2.38
N GLY A 25 4.06 0.99 2.73
CA GLY A 25 5.44 1.42 2.50
C GLY A 25 6.00 0.75 1.26
N ALA A 26 6.80 1.47 0.48
CA ALA A 26 7.60 0.91 -0.59
C ALA A 26 9.03 1.44 -0.53
N VAL A 27 10.01 0.56 -0.70
CA VAL A 27 11.44 0.88 -0.62
C VAL A 27 12.17 0.28 -1.81
N PHE A 28 12.94 1.10 -2.53
CA PHE A 28 13.87 0.57 -3.53
C PHE A 28 15.03 -0.14 -2.83
N LEU A 29 15.17 -1.44 -3.11
CA LEU A 29 16.22 -2.25 -2.52
C LEU A 29 17.58 -1.93 -3.17
N ASN A 30 18.35 -1.10 -2.47
CA ASN A 30 19.75 -0.79 -2.73
C ASN A 30 20.53 -0.78 -1.40
N ASP A 31 21.83 -0.51 -1.43
CA ASP A 31 22.66 -0.49 -0.22
C ASP A 31 22.32 0.65 0.77
N LYS A 32 21.59 1.68 0.31
CA LYS A 32 21.28 2.90 1.10
C LYS A 32 19.90 2.87 1.75
N LEU A 33 18.94 2.19 1.13
CA LEU A 33 17.53 2.13 1.54
C LEU A 33 16.89 3.53 1.72
N ASP A 34 17.33 4.51 0.92
CA ASP A 34 16.97 5.94 1.05
C ASP A 34 15.87 6.40 0.08
N ASN A 35 15.52 5.58 -0.90
CA ASN A 35 14.47 5.88 -1.87
C ASN A 35 13.19 5.13 -1.49
N THR A 36 12.27 5.88 -0.88
CA THR A 36 11.04 5.36 -0.28
C THR A 36 9.80 6.05 -0.83
N PHE A 37 8.69 5.35 -0.78
CA PHE A 37 7.35 5.91 -0.97
C PHE A 37 6.47 5.44 0.19
N TYR A 38 5.64 6.33 0.72
CA TYR A 38 4.63 6.01 1.71
C TYR A 38 3.28 6.46 1.20
N GLY A 39 2.37 5.51 1.01
CA GLY A 39 1.04 5.76 0.48
C GLY A 39 -0.02 5.57 1.55
N GLN A 40 -1.02 6.43 1.56
CA GLN A 40 -2.24 6.30 2.36
C GLN A 40 -3.45 6.34 1.45
N THR A 41 -4.48 5.55 1.74
CA THR A 41 -5.70 5.51 0.92
C THR A 41 -6.94 5.61 1.77
N ALA A 42 -7.90 6.43 1.36
CA ALA A 42 -9.22 6.47 1.97
C ALA A 42 -9.95 5.12 1.76
N PRO A 43 -10.81 4.72 2.70
CA PRO A 43 -11.51 3.45 2.60
C PRO A 43 -12.45 3.40 1.40
N ILE A 44 -12.48 2.26 0.72
CA ILE A 44 -13.41 1.98 -0.41
C ILE A 44 -14.73 1.38 0.08
N SER A 45 -14.81 1.06 1.37
CA SER A 45 -15.93 0.35 2.00
C SER A 45 -16.22 0.90 3.40
N LYS A 46 -17.45 0.69 3.86
CA LYS A 46 -17.86 0.94 5.25
C LYS A 46 -17.55 -0.23 6.17
N ASN A 47 -17.30 -1.42 5.61
CA ASN A 47 -16.95 -2.61 6.39
C ASN A 47 -15.46 -2.53 6.74
N TYR A 48 -15.16 -2.64 8.03
CA TYR A 48 -13.80 -2.72 8.53
C TYR A 48 -13.77 -3.52 9.83
N ASP A 49 -12.63 -4.14 10.09
CA ASP A 49 -12.29 -4.73 11.37
C ASP A 49 -11.61 -3.65 12.23
N LYS A 50 -12.19 -3.38 13.40
CA LYS A 50 -11.71 -2.33 14.30
C LYS A 50 -10.34 -2.67 14.90
N GLU A 51 -10.07 -3.94 15.17
CA GLU A 51 -8.79 -4.39 15.73
C GLU A 51 -7.70 -4.34 14.66
N ALA A 52 -8.01 -4.76 13.43
CA ALA A 52 -7.09 -4.65 12.29
C ALA A 52 -6.70 -3.18 12.03
N LEU A 53 -7.69 -2.28 11.95
CA LEU A 53 -7.41 -0.85 11.74
C LEU A 53 -6.58 -0.25 12.88
N ALA A 54 -6.82 -0.66 14.12
CA ALA A 54 -6.05 -0.19 15.26
C ALA A 54 -4.57 -0.64 15.20
N ILE A 55 -4.28 -1.82 14.65
CA ILE A 55 -2.90 -2.29 14.42
C ILE A 55 -2.18 -1.36 13.43
N SER A 56 -2.87 -0.89 12.39
CA SER A 56 -2.33 0.07 11.42
C SER A 56 -2.05 1.46 12.02
N GLY A 57 -2.46 1.71 13.28
CA GLY A 57 -2.12 2.93 14.02
C GLY A 57 -3.04 4.12 13.74
N PHE A 58 -4.21 3.90 13.13
CA PHE A 58 -5.15 4.97 12.78
C PHE A 58 -6.54 4.73 13.37
N THR A 59 -7.23 5.82 13.67
CA THR A 59 -8.68 5.80 13.91
C THR A 59 -9.44 5.72 12.58
N ARG A 60 -10.72 5.30 12.65
CA ARG A 60 -11.60 5.33 11.48
C ARG A 60 -11.77 6.74 10.91
N GLU A 61 -11.85 7.75 11.76
CA GLU A 61 -12.01 9.14 11.35
C GLU A 61 -10.77 9.69 10.64
N GLU A 62 -9.56 9.25 11.02
CA GLU A 62 -8.32 9.58 10.31
C GLU A 62 -8.24 8.88 8.96
N HIS A 63 -8.52 7.57 8.93
CA HIS A 63 -8.52 6.77 7.70
C HIS A 63 -9.48 7.34 6.65
N GLU A 64 -10.69 7.77 7.06
CA GLU A 64 -11.67 8.41 6.17
C GLU A 64 -11.23 9.76 5.59
N ARG A 65 -10.18 10.39 6.14
CA ARG A 65 -9.62 11.66 5.65
C ARG A 65 -8.39 11.47 4.76
N PHE A 66 -7.93 10.24 4.55
CA PHE A 66 -6.80 9.96 3.68
C PHE A 66 -7.09 10.33 2.21
N PRO A 67 -6.05 10.44 1.37
CA PRO A 67 -6.24 10.69 -0.05
C PRO A 67 -7.04 9.57 -0.72
N LEU A 68 -7.77 9.89 -1.79
CA LEU A 68 -8.48 8.87 -2.56
C LEU A 68 -7.49 7.84 -3.13
N PRO A 69 -7.86 6.55 -3.19
CA PRO A 69 -7.02 5.49 -3.76
C PRO A 69 -6.40 5.86 -5.12
N GLU A 70 -7.20 6.43 -6.02
CA GLU A 70 -6.75 6.83 -7.36
C GLU A 70 -5.60 7.86 -7.31
N THR A 71 -5.64 8.80 -6.37
CA THR A 71 -4.60 9.83 -6.22
C THR A 71 -3.28 9.18 -5.78
N THR A 72 -3.32 8.42 -4.68
CA THR A 72 -2.14 7.75 -4.13
C THR A 72 -1.53 6.76 -5.11
N MET A 73 -2.35 6.01 -5.85
CA MET A 73 -1.87 5.02 -6.80
C MET A 73 -1.24 5.67 -8.05
N LYS A 74 -1.73 6.83 -8.50
CA LYS A 74 -1.08 7.63 -9.55
C LYS A 74 0.28 8.18 -9.12
N GLU A 75 0.37 8.62 -7.87
CA GLU A 75 1.63 9.09 -7.28
C GLU A 75 2.62 7.93 -7.15
N PHE A 76 2.17 6.77 -6.66
CA PHE A 76 2.98 5.57 -6.56
C PHE A 76 3.46 5.08 -7.94
N HIS A 77 2.57 5.04 -8.93
CA HIS A 77 2.94 4.73 -10.31
C HIS A 77 3.98 5.70 -10.87
N THR A 78 3.86 7.00 -10.56
CA THR A 78 4.82 8.02 -10.98
C THR A 78 6.18 7.81 -10.30
N TRP A 79 6.20 7.50 -9.01
CA TRP A 79 7.41 7.11 -8.29
C TRP A 79 8.06 5.85 -8.91
N LEU A 80 7.26 4.85 -9.31
CA LEU A 80 7.79 3.63 -9.93
C LEU A 80 8.49 3.85 -11.28
N LYS A 81 8.15 4.92 -12.02
CA LYS A 81 8.74 5.22 -13.35
C LYS A 81 10.25 5.51 -13.32
N GLN A 82 10.80 5.81 -12.15
CA GLN A 82 12.25 6.00 -12.00
C GLN A 82 13.04 4.68 -12.05
N PHE A 83 12.36 3.54 -11.94
CA PHE A 83 12.98 2.22 -11.85
C PHE A 83 12.82 1.42 -13.14
N LYS A 84 13.84 0.64 -13.48
CA LYS A 84 13.80 -0.26 -14.64
C LYS A 84 13.11 -1.56 -14.24
N ASN A 85 11.98 -1.88 -14.89
CA ASN A 85 11.20 -3.11 -14.66
C ASN A 85 11.04 -3.41 -13.16
N PRO A 86 10.36 -2.55 -12.39
CA PRO A 86 10.20 -2.74 -10.96
C PRO A 86 9.46 -4.05 -10.67
N VAL A 87 9.98 -4.82 -9.72
CA VAL A 87 9.41 -6.08 -9.23
C VAL A 87 9.13 -5.91 -7.75
N LEU A 88 7.86 -6.08 -7.38
CA LEU A 88 7.44 -6.10 -5.98
C LEU A 88 7.97 -7.36 -5.31
N ILE A 89 8.56 -7.19 -4.13
CA ILE A 89 8.90 -8.26 -3.20
C ILE A 89 8.38 -7.91 -1.80
N SER A 90 8.04 -8.91 -1.01
CA SER A 90 7.63 -8.74 0.40
C SER A 90 7.92 -10.03 1.18
N ASP A 91 7.95 -9.92 2.50
CA ASP A 91 7.96 -11.07 3.42
C ASP A 91 6.68 -11.91 3.27
N ASN A 92 5.50 -11.26 3.16
CA ASN A 92 4.23 -11.92 2.87
C ASN A 92 3.69 -11.56 1.47
N ASN A 93 4.47 -11.88 0.44
CA ASN A 93 4.19 -11.49 -0.94
C ASN A 93 2.76 -11.83 -1.43
N GLY A 94 2.15 -12.92 -0.96
CA GLY A 94 0.78 -13.27 -1.34
C GLY A 94 -0.25 -12.22 -0.87
N TYR A 95 -0.03 -11.63 0.29
CA TYR A 95 -0.90 -10.62 0.87
C TYR A 95 -0.64 -9.24 0.25
N ASP A 96 0.59 -8.73 0.36
CA ASP A 96 0.90 -7.36 -0.07
C ASP A 96 0.70 -7.15 -1.56
N ALA A 97 1.16 -8.10 -2.39
CA ALA A 97 1.01 -8.00 -3.84
C ALA A 97 -0.48 -8.03 -4.25
N SER A 98 -1.33 -8.75 -3.51
CA SER A 98 -2.75 -8.83 -3.84
C SER A 98 -3.48 -7.50 -3.60
N TRP A 99 -3.16 -6.80 -2.52
CA TRP A 99 -3.69 -5.46 -2.25
C TRP A 99 -3.21 -4.42 -3.26
N ILE A 100 -1.90 -4.39 -3.53
CA ILE A 100 -1.34 -3.47 -4.54
C ILE A 100 -1.95 -3.75 -5.91
N ASN A 101 -2.06 -5.01 -6.33
CA ASN A 101 -2.67 -5.37 -7.61
C ASN A 101 -4.15 -4.96 -7.71
N TYR A 102 -4.89 -5.03 -6.60
CA TYR A 102 -6.31 -4.62 -6.60
C TYR A 102 -6.48 -3.09 -6.73
N TYR A 103 -5.56 -2.30 -6.15
CA TYR A 103 -5.65 -0.84 -6.14
C TYR A 103 -4.93 -0.16 -7.31
N LEU A 104 -3.88 -0.78 -7.84
CA LEU A 104 -3.03 -0.23 -8.89
C LEU A 104 -3.48 -0.71 -10.29
N LEU A 105 -4.73 -0.40 -10.65
CA LEU A 105 -5.32 -0.66 -11.97
C LEU A 105 -5.33 0.58 -12.88
#